data_AF-A0AAJ0SBH3-F1
#
_entry.id   AF-A0AAJ0SBH3-F1
#
_cell.length_a   1.000
_cell.length_b   1.000
_cell.length_c   1.000
_cell.angle_alpha   90.00
_cell.angle_beta   90.00
_cell.angle_gamma   90.00
#
_symmetry.space_group_name_H-M   'P 1'
#
loop_
_entity.id
_entity.type
_entity.pdbx_description
1 polymer ?
#
loop_
_entity_poly.entity_id
_entity_poly.type
_entity_poly.pdbx_seq_one_letter_code
_entity_poly.pdbx_strand_id
1 'polypeptide(L)'
;MPFLNFGFHSTCEGMPLAYCKSRGLTRAFAQILRLNFNEAIPYNPYSIKIFSFFLIQLVMRFIINKIIRLSNCKRILIGDIFLSIMMFIFSFYNLVII
;
A
#
# COMPACT_ATOMS: atom_id res chain seq x y z
N MET A 1 -3.98 -5.95 -25.69
CA MET A 1 -4.74 -7.19 -25.54
C MET A 1 -6.09 -6.84 -24.92
N PRO A 2 -7.23 -7.01 -25.60
CA PRO A 2 -8.52 -6.78 -24.99
C PRO A 2 -8.75 -7.93 -24.02
N PHE A 3 -8.82 -7.63 -22.73
CA PHE A 3 -9.21 -8.63 -21.74
C PHE A 3 -10.64 -9.08 -22.08
N LEU A 4 -10.83 -10.38 -22.28
CA LEU A 4 -12.14 -10.99 -22.44
C LEU A 4 -13.09 -10.46 -21.35
N ASN A 5 -14.23 -9.91 -21.76
CA ASN A 5 -15.24 -9.30 -20.90
C ASN A 5 -16.10 -10.39 -20.21
N PHE A 6 -15.45 -11.38 -19.60
CA PHE A 6 -16.03 -12.35 -18.67
C PHE A 6 -15.46 -12.10 -17.26
N GLY A 7 -15.30 -10.83 -16.90
CA GLY A 7 -14.80 -10.44 -15.58
C GLY A 7 -15.93 -10.43 -14.57
N PHE A 8 -15.80 -11.20 -13.48
CA PHE A 8 -16.62 -10.98 -12.30
C PHE A 8 -16.40 -9.53 -11.82
N HIS A 9 -17.40 -8.68 -12.06
CA HIS A 9 -17.36 -7.31 -11.61
C HIS A 9 -17.39 -7.28 -10.09
N SER A 10 -16.49 -6.51 -9.49
CA SER A 10 -16.57 -6.28 -8.04
C SER A 10 -17.86 -5.51 -7.74
N THR A 11 -18.51 -5.78 -6.61
CA THR A 11 -19.69 -5.01 -6.16
C THR A 11 -19.46 -3.49 -6.14
N CYS A 12 -18.20 -3.08 -5.96
CA CYS A 12 -17.77 -1.68 -5.96
C CYS A 12 -17.46 -1.07 -7.33
N GLU A 13 -17.67 -1.79 -8.42
CA GLU A 13 -17.39 -1.28 -9.76
C GLU A 13 -18.38 -0.17 -10.12
N GLY A 14 -17.89 0.97 -10.61
CA GLY A 14 -18.71 2.16 -10.90
C GLY A 14 -19.15 2.98 -9.68
N MET A 15 -19.18 2.40 -8.48
CA MET A 15 -19.61 3.11 -7.26
C MET A 15 -18.62 4.20 -6.83
N PRO A 16 -19.06 5.41 -6.43
CA PRO A 16 -18.17 6.51 -6.07
C PRO A 16 -17.23 6.15 -4.92
N LEU A 17 -16.06 6.79 -4.91
CA LEU A 17 -14.96 6.48 -4.00
C LEU A 17 -15.36 6.62 -2.51
N ALA A 18 -16.32 7.49 -2.20
CA ALA A 18 -16.87 7.68 -0.86
C ALA A 18 -17.55 6.41 -0.30
N TYR A 19 -18.16 5.58 -1.15
CA TYR A 19 -18.85 4.36 -0.74
C TYR A 19 -17.91 3.15 -0.72
N CYS A 20 -16.92 3.12 -1.61
CA CYS A 20 -15.95 2.05 -1.67
C CYS A 20 -14.54 2.56 -1.95
N LYS A 21 -13.83 2.90 -0.87
CA LYS A 21 -12.45 3.43 -0.91
C LYS A 21 -11.43 2.38 -1.35
N SER A 22 -11.75 1.09 -1.19
CA SER A 22 -10.92 -0.04 -1.62
C SER A 22 -11.09 -0.41 -3.11
N ARG A 23 -12.05 0.21 -3.82
CA ARG A 23 -12.31 -0.09 -5.24
C ARG A 23 -11.03 0.08 -6.07
N GLY A 24 -10.79 -0.82 -7.02
CA GLY A 24 -9.69 -0.68 -7.97
C GLY A 24 -8.28 -0.89 -7.41
N LEU A 25 -8.09 -1.20 -6.11
CA LEU A 25 -6.76 -1.41 -5.53
C LEU A 25 -5.94 -2.49 -6.24
N THR A 26 -6.55 -3.62 -6.58
CA THR A 26 -5.86 -4.71 -7.30
C THR A 26 -5.43 -4.30 -8.71
N ARG A 27 -6.27 -3.51 -9.41
CA ARG A 27 -5.95 -2.97 -10.74
C ARG A 27 -4.81 -1.95 -10.66
N ALA A 28 -4.88 -1.04 -9.67
CA ALA A 28 -3.81 -0.09 -9.39
C ALA A 28 -2.49 -0.80 -9.07
N PHE A 29 -2.53 -1.86 -8.25
CA PHE A 29 -1.35 -2.66 -7.92
C PHE A 29 -0.71 -3.30 -9.15
N ALA A 30 -1.51 -3.89 -10.04
CA ALA A 30 -1.01 -4.46 -11.28
C ALA A 30 -0.30 -3.42 -12.17
N GLN A 31 -0.78 -2.17 -12.19
CA GLN A 31 -0.10 -1.07 -12.90
C GLN A 31 1.16 -0.60 -12.16
N ILE A 32 1.16 -0.53 -10.82
CA ILE A 32 2.33 -0.19 -10.01
C ILE A 32 3.47 -1.19 -10.27
N LEU A 33 3.17 -2.49 -10.31
CA LEU A 33 4.16 -3.52 -10.63
C LEU A 33 4.76 -3.36 -12.03
N ARG A 34 4.02 -2.75 -12.96
CA ARG A 34 4.49 -2.42 -14.33
C ARG A 34 5.14 -1.04 -14.42
N LEU A 35 5.32 -0.35 -13.30
CA LEU A 35 5.82 1.02 -13.21
C LEU A 35 4.94 2.06 -13.95
N ASN A 36 3.68 1.73 -14.21
CA ASN A 36 2.70 2.60 -14.86
C ASN A 36 1.90 3.41 -13.84
N PHE A 37 2.55 4.33 -13.14
CA PHE A 37 1.91 5.12 -12.08
C PHE A 37 0.77 6.01 -12.58
N ASN A 38 0.89 6.53 -13.81
CA ASN A 38 -0.14 7.35 -14.45
C ASN A 38 -1.46 6.57 -14.64
N GLU A 39 -1.39 5.27 -14.89
CA GLU A 39 -2.55 4.38 -15.02
C GLU A 39 -3.02 3.85 -13.65
N ALA A 40 -2.11 3.75 -12.67
CA ALA A 40 -2.46 3.26 -11.34
C ALA A 40 -3.34 4.23 -10.54
N ILE A 41 -3.05 5.53 -10.61
CA ILE A 41 -3.74 6.57 -9.82
C ILE A 41 -5.25 6.64 -10.16
N PRO A 42 -5.68 6.63 -11.44
CA PRO A 42 -7.10 6.60 -11.80
C PRO A 42 -7.86 5.41 -11.23
N TYR A 43 -7.22 4.23 -11.11
CA TYR A 43 -7.88 3.06 -10.52
C TYR A 43 -8.12 3.22 -9.02
N ASN A 44 -7.14 3.75 -8.28
CA ASN A 44 -7.32 4.10 -6.89
C ASN A 44 -6.28 5.16 -6.45
N PRO A 45 -6.71 6.36 -6.00
CA PRO A 45 -5.79 7.44 -5.64
C PRO A 45 -4.99 7.16 -4.34
N TYR A 46 -5.45 6.23 -3.50
CA TYR A 46 -4.78 5.84 -2.26
C TYR A 46 -3.75 4.72 -2.46
N SER A 47 -3.76 4.06 -3.62
CA SER A 47 -2.93 2.89 -3.90
C SER A 47 -1.44 3.13 -3.67
N ILE A 48 -0.91 4.25 -4.16
CA ILE A 48 0.53 4.58 -4.03
C ILE A 48 0.92 4.64 -2.56
N LYS A 49 0.14 5.31 -1.70
CA LYS A 49 0.43 5.40 -0.26
C LYS A 49 0.43 4.01 0.38
N ILE A 50 -0.62 3.23 0.14
CA ILE A 50 -0.79 1.88 0.70
C ILE A 50 0.35 0.95 0.27
N PHE A 51 0.69 0.88 -1.02
CA PHE A 51 1.73 -0.02 -1.49
C PHE A 51 3.14 0.48 -1.14
N SER A 52 3.34 1.79 -1.03
CA SER A 52 4.59 2.35 -0.51
C SER A 52 4.84 1.96 0.94
N PHE A 53 3.80 1.87 1.78
CA PHE A 53 3.92 1.36 3.13
C PHE A 53 4.51 -0.04 3.14
N PHE A 54 3.93 -0.99 2.40
CA PHE A 54 4.44 -2.36 2.38
C PHE A 54 5.87 -2.46 1.84
N LEU A 55 6.19 -1.71 0.79
CA LEU A 55 7.54 -1.69 0.21
C LEU A 55 8.56 -1.14 1.20
N ILE A 56 8.28 0.03 1.80
CA ILE A 56 9.18 0.67 2.76
C ILE A 56 9.33 -0.21 4.01
N GLN A 57 8.24 -0.77 4.51
CA GLN A 57 8.27 -1.69 5.66
C GLN A 57 9.13 -2.92 5.36
N LEU A 58 9.01 -3.51 4.17
CA LEU A 58 9.83 -4.65 3.77
C LEU A 58 11.33 -4.28 3.76
N VAL A 59 11.68 -3.14 3.16
CA VAL A 59 13.07 -2.65 3.13
C VAL A 59 13.58 -2.37 4.54
N MET A 60 12.78 -1.70 5.38
CA MET A 60 13.13 -1.41 6.77
C MET A 60 13.37 -2.68 7.57
N ARG A 61 12.55 -3.73 7.41
CA ARG A 61 12.75 -5.03 8.08
C ARG A 61 14.11 -5.64 7.73
N PHE A 62 14.54 -5.59 6.47
CA PHE A 62 15.87 -6.07 6.08
C PHE A 62 17.00 -5.25 6.73
N ILE A 63 16.86 -3.92 6.75
CA ILE A 63 17.85 -3.01 7.34
C ILE A 63 17.96 -3.24 8.86
N ILE A 64 16.83 -3.22 9.56
CA ILE A 64 16.77 -3.36 11.01
C ILE A 64 17.26 -4.75 11.45
N ASN A 65 16.87 -5.82 10.76
CA ASN A 65 17.38 -7.16 11.06
C ASN A 65 18.90 -7.26 10.87
N LYS A 66 19.46 -6.61 9.84
CA LYS A 66 20.91 -6.55 9.63
C LYS A 66 21.61 -5.80 10.77
N ILE A 67 21.05 -4.67 11.21
CA ILE A 67 21.60 -3.84 12.30
C ILE A 67 21.54 -4.59 13.63
N ILE A 68 20.38 -5.16 13.98
CA ILE A 68 20.19 -5.88 15.24
C ILE A 68 21.14 -7.08 15.35
N ARG A 69 21.40 -7.77 14.23
CA ARG A 69 22.39 -8.86 14.18
C ARG A 69 23.81 -8.40 14.49
N LEU A 70 24.17 -7.16 14.12
CA LEU A 70 25.50 -6.59 14.38
C LEU A 70 25.60 -5.97 15.78
N SER A 71 24.50 -5.42 16.30
CA SER A 71 24.45 -4.77 17.60
C SER A 71 23.03 -4.84 18.16
N ASN A 72 22.88 -5.29 19.41
CA ASN A 72 21.58 -5.45 20.08
C ASN A 72 21.02 -4.09 20.58
N CYS A 73 20.73 -3.18 19.65
CA CYS A 73 20.30 -1.82 19.95
C CYS A 73 18.77 -1.73 20.11
N LYS A 74 18.30 -1.87 21.35
CA LYS A 74 16.87 -1.74 21.70
C LYS A 74 16.24 -0.40 21.28
N ARG A 75 17.02 0.69 21.25
CA ARG A 75 16.54 2.03 20.84
C ARG A 75 16.10 2.06 19.37
N ILE A 76 16.84 1.38 18.50
CA ILE A 76 16.52 1.29 17.06
C ILE A 76 15.22 0.53 16.86
N LEU A 77 15.00 -0.55 17.62
CA LEU A 77 13.76 -1.32 17.57
C LEU A 77 12.54 -0.47 17.99
N ILE A 78 12.65 0.29 19.08
CA ILE A 78 11.57 1.18 19.55
C ILE A 78 11.26 2.25 18.49
N GLY A 79 12.30 2.84 17.89
CA GLY A 79 12.14 3.82 16.81
C GLY A 79 11.44 3.23 15.58
N ASP A 80 11.81 2.02 15.18
CA ASP A 80 11.18 1.29 14.07
C ASP A 80 9.68 1.02 14.32
N ILE A 81 9.30 0.62 15.53
CA ILE A 81 7.89 0.43 15.90
C ILE A 81 7.13 1.75 15.76
N PHE A 82 7.66 2.84 16.32
CA PHE A 82 7.01 4.15 16.26
C PHE A 82 6.86 4.64 14.82
N LEU A 83 7.92 4.54 14.02
CA LEU A 83 7.88 4.89 12.60
C LEU A 83 6.85 4.04 11.83
N SER A 84 6.76 2.75 12.12
CA SER A 84 5.80 1.85 11.48
C SER A 84 4.35 2.24 11.79
N ILE A 85 4.06 2.63 13.04
CA ILE A 85 2.74 3.13 13.44
C ILE A 85 2.41 4.43 12.70
N MET A 86 3.34 5.39 12.67
CA MET A 86 3.14 6.67 11.96
C MET A 86 2.88 6.46 10.47
N MET A 87 3.68 5.59 9.82
CA MET A 87 3.50 5.27 8.42
C MET A 87 2.19 4.55 8.13
N PHE A 88 1.75 3.67 9.03
CA PHE A 88 0.46 2.99 8.91
C PHE A 88 -0.68 4.00 8.93
N ILE A 89 -0.71 4.89 9.92
CA ILE A 89 -1.72 5.94 10.03
C ILE A 89 -1.71 6.82 8.77
N PHE A 90 -0.54 7.29 8.33
CA PHE A 90 -0.42 8.13 7.13
C PHE A 90 -0.96 7.45 5.86
N SER A 91 -0.69 6.15 5.71
CA SER A 91 -1.00 5.40 4.48
C SER A 91 -2.44 4.90 4.43
N PHE A 92 -2.98 4.48 5.58
CA PHE A 92 -4.29 3.84 5.68
C PHE A 92 -5.38 4.74 6.26
N TYR A 93 -5.07 5.96 6.71
CA TYR A 93 -6.03 6.92 7.25
C TYR A 93 -7.31 7.02 6.40
N ASN A 94 -7.17 7.20 5.08
CA ASN A 94 -8.32 7.35 4.18
C ASN A 94 -9.18 6.09 4.12
N LEU A 95 -8.60 4.90 4.27
CA LEU A 95 -9.33 3.64 4.23
C LEU A 95 -10.01 3.31 5.55
N VAL A 96 -9.39 3.66 6.67
CA VAL A 96 -9.83 3.29 8.02
C VAL A 96 -10.88 4.25 8.56
N ILE A 97 -10.68 5.56 8.37
CA ILE A 97 -11.65 6.56 8.79
C ILE A 97 -12.72 6.65 7.71
N ILE A 98 -13.92 6.14 8.05
CA ILE A 98 -15.12 6.15 7.20
C ILE A 98 -15.50 7.59 6.88
#